data_AF-A0A5F2HV96-F1
#
_entry.id   AF-A0A5F2HV96-F1
#
_cell.length_a   1.000
_cell.length_b   1.000
_cell.length_c   1.000
_cell.angle_alpha   90.00
_cell.angle_beta   90.00
_cell.angle_gamma   90.00
#
_symmetry.space_group_name_H-M   'P 1'
#
loop_
_entity.id
_entity.type
_entity.pdbx_description
1 polymer ?
#
loop_
_entity_poly.entity_id
_entity_poly.type
_entity_poly.pdbx_seq_one_letter_code
_entity_poly.pdbx_strand_id
1 'polypeptide(L)'
;PAAANPGDIVHIDGRVLGRHEGILRYTIGQRRGIGIASGEPLYVVHLDADRARVVVGPREALETHKIYLRAMNWLGDNPLSDIPAGGLELFAKVRSTKPPRPAVL
;
A
#
# COMPACT_ATOMS: atom_id res chain seq x y z
N PRO A 1 7.56 8.39 -18.58
CA PRO A 1 6.38 8.25 -17.67
C PRO A 1 5.65 6.92 -17.91
N ALA A 2 6.10 5.83 -17.27
CA ALA A 2 5.52 4.49 -17.45
C ALA A 2 4.14 4.33 -16.76
N ALA A 3 3.79 5.23 -15.84
CA ALA A 3 2.59 5.14 -15.01
C ALA A 3 1.26 5.26 -15.78
N ALA A 4 1.28 5.80 -16.99
CA ALA A 4 0.11 5.96 -17.86
C ALA A 4 -0.01 4.86 -18.93
N ASN A 5 0.93 3.91 -18.97
CA ASN A 5 0.90 2.85 -19.97
C ASN A 5 -0.15 1.80 -19.59
N PRO A 6 -0.92 1.29 -20.57
CA PRO A 6 -1.76 0.13 -20.36
C PRO A 6 -0.94 -1.08 -19.89
N GLY A 7 -1.59 -1.95 -19.13
CA GLY A 7 -0.90 -3.02 -18.41
C GLY A 7 -1.84 -4.13 -17.95
N ASP A 8 -1.30 -5.09 -17.21
CA ASP A 8 -2.05 -6.26 -16.74
C ASP A 8 -2.58 -6.07 -15.32
N ILE A 9 -3.81 -6.52 -15.09
CA ILE A 9 -4.32 -6.78 -13.74
C ILE A 9 -4.06 -8.25 -13.45
N VAL A 10 -3.24 -8.53 -12.44
CA VAL A 10 -2.75 -9.88 -12.12
C VAL A 10 -3.14 -10.24 -10.70
N HIS A 11 -3.65 -11.44 -10.49
CA HIS A 11 -3.88 -11.97 -9.14
C HIS A 11 -2.54 -12.23 -8.44
N ILE A 12 -2.50 -12.18 -7.12
CA ILE A 12 -1.29 -12.42 -6.32
C ILE A 12 -0.69 -13.83 -6.54
N ASP A 13 -1.48 -14.79 -7.01
CA ASP A 13 -1.01 -16.13 -7.43
C ASP A 13 -0.38 -16.19 -8.83
N GLY A 14 -0.33 -15.06 -9.54
CA GLY A 14 0.27 -14.93 -10.88
C GLY A 14 -0.71 -15.03 -12.05
N ARG A 15 -1.99 -15.32 -11.83
CA ARG A 15 -2.98 -15.36 -12.92
C ARG A 15 -3.29 -13.96 -13.45
N VAL A 16 -3.22 -13.78 -14.78
CA VAL A 16 -3.68 -12.54 -15.41
C VAL A 16 -5.21 -12.55 -15.46
N LEU A 17 -5.84 -11.54 -14.86
CA LEU A 17 -7.30 -11.42 -14.76
C LEU A 17 -7.88 -10.47 -15.81
N GLY A 18 -7.09 -9.52 -16.31
CA GLY A 18 -7.51 -8.56 -17.33
C GLY A 18 -6.49 -7.45 -17.57
N ARG A 19 -6.95 -6.34 -18.14
CA ARG A 19 -6.11 -5.20 -18.54
C ARG A 19 -6.56 -3.91 -17.86
N HIS A 20 -5.65 -2.95 -17.73
CA HIS A 20 -5.94 -1.59 -17.28
C HIS A 20 -5.33 -0.54 -18.21
N GLU A 21 -5.85 0.69 -18.15
CA GLU A 21 -5.40 1.83 -18.97
C GLU A 21 -4.27 2.66 -18.33
N GLY A 22 -3.83 2.31 -17.12
CA GLY A 22 -2.68 2.97 -16.48
C GLY A 22 -2.65 2.74 -14.97
N ILE A 23 -1.46 2.46 -14.44
CA ILE A 23 -1.27 2.13 -13.02
C ILE A 23 -1.69 3.30 -12.11
N LEU A 24 -1.56 4.54 -12.59
CA LEU A 24 -1.88 5.77 -11.85
C LEU A 24 -3.35 5.88 -11.43
N ARG A 25 -4.24 5.08 -12.03
CA ARG A 25 -5.67 5.03 -11.70
C ARG A 25 -5.98 4.17 -10.48
N TYR A 26 -4.94 3.54 -9.90
CA TYR A 26 -5.07 2.59 -8.81
C TYR A 26 -4.33 3.06 -7.57
N THR A 27 -4.85 2.71 -6.41
CA THR A 27 -4.22 2.96 -5.11
C THR A 27 -4.21 1.66 -4.31
N ILE A 28 -3.12 1.39 -3.58
CA ILE A 28 -3.05 0.22 -2.69
C ILE A 28 -4.23 0.25 -1.68
N GLY A 29 -4.94 -0.86 -1.60
CA GLY A 29 -6.17 -1.04 -0.81
C GLY A 29 -7.47 -0.66 -1.54
N GLN A 30 -7.41 -0.21 -2.78
CA GLN A 30 -8.60 0.05 -3.60
C GLN A 30 -9.35 -1.25 -3.90
N ARG A 31 -10.66 -1.24 -3.70
CA ARG A 31 -11.58 -2.35 -4.03
C ARG A 31 -12.46 -2.06 -5.25
N ARG A 32 -12.99 -0.84 -5.33
CA ARG A 32 -13.91 -0.41 -6.40
C ARG A 32 -13.13 0.04 -7.62
N GLY A 33 -13.72 -0.08 -8.81
CA GLY A 33 -13.11 0.38 -10.05
C GLY A 33 -11.96 -0.47 -10.57
N ILE A 34 -11.80 -1.71 -10.07
CA ILE A 34 -10.82 -2.68 -10.61
C ILE A 34 -11.28 -3.25 -11.96
N GLY A 35 -12.60 -3.39 -12.16
CA GLY A 35 -13.16 -3.86 -13.43
C GLY A 35 -13.01 -5.36 -13.68
N ILE A 36 -12.65 -6.14 -12.65
CA ILE A 36 -12.51 -7.60 -12.72
C ILE A 36 -13.67 -8.26 -11.95
N ALA A 37 -14.40 -9.14 -12.63
CA ALA A 37 -15.37 -10.02 -11.99
C ALA A 37 -14.65 -11.20 -11.33
N SER A 38 -14.90 -11.41 -10.04
CA SER A 38 -14.35 -12.53 -9.26
C SER A 38 -15.40 -13.03 -8.28
N GLY A 39 -15.31 -14.31 -7.89
CA GLY A 39 -16.18 -14.90 -6.87
C GLY A 39 -15.94 -14.33 -5.46
N GLU A 40 -14.80 -13.66 -5.26
CA GLU A 40 -14.41 -13.05 -3.99
C GLU A 40 -13.97 -11.58 -4.17
N PRO A 41 -14.05 -10.74 -3.11
CA PRO A 41 -13.62 -9.36 -3.19
C PRO A 41 -12.11 -9.21 -3.43
N LEU A 42 -11.74 -8.50 -4.49
CA LEU A 42 -10.35 -8.18 -4.80
C LEU A 42 -9.97 -6.76 -4.37
N TYR A 43 -8.72 -6.62 -3.93
CA TYR A 43 -8.10 -5.36 -3.54
C TYR A 43 -6.77 -5.20 -4.27
N VAL A 44 -6.40 -3.97 -4.62
CA VAL A 44 -5.06 -3.66 -5.13
C VAL A 44 -4.04 -3.84 -4.01
N VAL A 45 -3.20 -4.87 -4.08
CA VAL A 45 -2.21 -5.21 -3.05
C VAL A 45 -0.82 -4.68 -3.38
N HIS A 46 -0.51 -4.53 -4.66
CA HIS A 46 0.79 -4.03 -5.12
C HIS A 46 0.67 -3.36 -6.50
N LEU A 47 1.55 -2.39 -6.76
CA LEU A 47 1.65 -1.70 -8.05
C LEU A 47 3.09 -1.86 -8.54
N ASP A 48 3.26 -2.62 -9.61
CA ASP A 48 4.55 -2.85 -10.26
C ASP A 48 4.63 -1.92 -11.47
N ALA A 49 5.29 -0.77 -11.28
CA ALA A 49 5.43 0.24 -12.31
C ALA A 49 6.36 -0.20 -13.44
N ASP A 50 7.38 -1.01 -13.14
CA ASP A 50 8.37 -1.45 -14.12
C ASP A 50 7.76 -2.40 -15.14
N ARG A 51 6.84 -3.27 -14.69
CA ARG A 51 6.12 -4.22 -15.55
C ARG A 51 4.74 -3.73 -15.98
N ALA A 52 4.33 -2.53 -15.57
CA ALA A 52 2.98 -2.01 -15.72
C ALA A 52 1.91 -3.03 -15.27
N ARG A 53 2.00 -3.48 -14.02
CA ARG A 53 1.03 -4.43 -13.44
C ARG A 53 0.36 -3.86 -12.21
N VAL A 54 -0.95 -4.09 -12.14
CA VAL A 54 -1.76 -3.91 -10.93
C VAL A 54 -1.97 -5.29 -10.34
N VAL A 55 -1.33 -5.56 -9.20
CA VAL A 55 -1.49 -6.85 -8.52
C VAL A 55 -2.67 -6.75 -7.56
N VAL A 56 -3.58 -7.70 -7.66
CA VAL A 56 -4.79 -7.78 -6.84
C VAL A 56 -4.85 -9.08 -6.05
N GLY A 57 -5.51 -9.04 -4.91
CA GLY A 57 -5.66 -10.21 -4.05
C GLY A 57 -6.72 -10.00 -2.98
N PRO A 58 -6.86 -10.96 -2.06
CA PRO A 58 -7.80 -10.88 -0.95
C PRO A 58 -7.34 -9.80 0.05
N ARG A 59 -8.22 -9.42 0.99
CA ARG A 59 -7.97 -8.30 1.91
C ARG A 59 -6.76 -8.54 2.79
N GLU A 60 -6.54 -9.79 3.20
CA GLU A 60 -5.50 -10.25 4.11
C GLU A 60 -4.11 -10.01 3.51
N ALA A 61 -3.99 -9.98 2.18
CA ALA A 61 -2.74 -9.65 1.50
C ALA A 61 -2.35 -8.16 1.58
N LEU A 62 -3.23 -7.29 2.13
CA LEU A 62 -2.89 -5.89 2.44
C LEU A 62 -2.25 -5.72 3.82
N GLU A 63 -2.24 -6.76 4.65
CA GLU A 63 -1.74 -6.66 6.01
C GLU A 63 -0.22 -6.44 6.01
N THR A 64 0.22 -5.45 6.78
CA THR A 64 1.63 -5.19 7.02
C THR A 64 1.85 -4.82 8.48
N HIS A 65 2.99 -5.24 9.00
CA HIS A 65 3.42 -4.94 10.37
C HIS A 65 4.54 -3.90 10.42
N LYS A 66 5.05 -3.47 9.25
CA LYS A 66 6.17 -2.52 9.15
C LYS A 66 5.89 -1.48 8.07
N ILE A 67 6.22 -0.22 8.37
CA ILE A 67 6.09 0.90 7.44
C ILE A 67 7.41 1.66 7.47
N TYR A 68 8.00 1.87 6.30
CA TYR A 68 9.19 2.70 6.15
C TYR A 68 8.77 4.13 5.81
N LEU A 69 9.29 5.08 6.57
CA LEU A 69 9.00 6.50 6.40
C LEU A 69 10.24 7.22 5.85
N ARG A 70 10.00 8.20 4.98
CA ARG A 70 11.01 9.12 4.46
C ARG A 70 10.46 10.54 4.49
N ALA A 71 11.35 11.54 4.46
CA ALA A 71 10.96 12.95 4.54
C ALA A 71 10.02 13.22 5.73
N MET A 72 10.39 12.70 6.90
CA MET A 72 9.63 12.89 8.13
C MET A 72 9.72 14.35 8.58
N ASN A 73 8.58 14.94 8.93
CA ASN A 73 8.54 16.19 9.67
C ASN A 73 8.39 15.85 11.16
N TRP A 74 9.44 16.07 11.94
CA TRP A 74 9.48 15.76 13.37
C TRP A 74 9.25 17.01 14.20
N LEU A 75 8.24 16.99 15.06
CA LEU A 75 7.83 18.11 15.92
C LEU A 75 8.07 17.81 17.42
N GLY A 76 8.93 16.83 17.73
CA GLY A 76 9.30 16.52 19.10
C GLY A 76 10.40 17.44 19.61
N ASP A 77 10.50 17.57 20.94
CA ASP A 77 11.46 18.46 21.60
C ASP A 77 12.92 18.04 21.40
N ASN A 78 13.16 16.73 21.21
CA ASN A 78 14.49 16.16 20.99
C ASN A 78 14.63 15.63 19.55
N PRO A 79 15.86 15.61 18.99
CA PRO A 79 16.15 15.00 17.70
C PRO A 79 15.75 13.52 17.61
N LEU A 80 15.40 13.05 16.41
CA LEU A 80 15.13 11.63 16.13
C LEU A 80 16.32 10.70 16.48
N SER A 81 17.55 11.22 16.44
CA SER A 81 18.77 10.47 16.80
C SER A 81 18.79 10.01 18.25
N ASP A 82 17.98 10.64 19.11
CA ASP A 82 17.96 10.38 20.54
C ASP A 82 16.99 9.23 20.89
N ILE A 83 16.27 8.70 19.89
CA ILE A 83 15.43 7.52 20.05
C ILE A 83 16.34 6.33 20.44
N PRO A 84 16.05 5.65 21.57
CA PRO A 84 16.87 4.55 22.02
C PRO A 84 16.81 3.39 21.03
N ALA A 85 17.82 2.50 21.05
CA ALA A 85 17.86 1.32 20.18
C ALA A 85 16.66 0.37 20.36
N GLY A 86 15.97 0.44 21.51
CA GLY A 86 14.72 -0.28 21.75
C GLY A 86 13.48 0.31 21.05
N GLY A 87 13.64 1.45 20.38
CA GLY A 87 12.57 2.20 19.71
C GLY A 87 11.78 3.10 20.66
N LEU A 88 10.89 3.89 20.07
CA LEU A 88 9.96 4.76 20.80
C LEU A 88 8.53 4.21 20.67
N GLU A 89 7.93 3.85 21.80
CA GLU A 89 6.50 3.50 21.83
C GLU A 89 5.66 4.73 21.53
N LEU A 90 4.76 4.60 20.55
CA LEU A 90 3.88 5.67 20.15
C LEU A 90 2.55 5.15 19.59
N PHE A 91 1.65 6.09 19.33
CA PHE A 91 0.42 5.83 18.62
C PHE A 91 0.56 6.28 17.16
N ALA A 92 0.56 5.33 16.23
CA ALA A 92 0.66 5.60 14.80
C ALA A 92 -0.71 5.61 14.14
N LYS A 93 -0.91 6.57 13.22
CA LYS A 93 -2.13 6.68 12.42
C LYS A 93 -1.77 6.74 10.94
N VAL A 94 -2.04 5.65 10.22
CA VAL A 94 -1.69 5.50 8.79
C VAL A 94 -2.61 6.30 7.87
N ARG A 95 -3.87 6.53 8.27
CA ARG A 95 -4.83 7.36 7.54
C ARG A 95 -5.61 8.26 8.48
N SER A 96 -5.91 9.48 8.05
CA SER A 96 -6.62 10.50 8.83
C SER A 96 -7.98 10.05 9.39
N THR A 97 -8.65 9.10 8.75
CA THR A 97 -9.98 8.60 9.16
C THR A 97 -9.93 7.35 10.05
N LYS A 98 -8.74 6.78 10.30
CA LYS A 98 -8.59 5.58 11.14
C LYS A 98 -8.19 5.95 12.58
N PRO A 99 -8.63 5.20 13.59
CA PRO A 99 -8.11 5.39 14.94
C PRO A 99 -6.60 5.10 14.96
N PRO A 100 -5.84 5.79 15.82
CA PRO A 100 -4.45 5.45 16.04
C PRO A 100 -4.30 4.02 16.59
N ARG A 101 -3.17 3.39 16.32
CA ARG A 101 -2.81 2.09 16.88
C ARG A 101 -1.44 2.16 17.56
N PRO A 102 -1.21 1.38 18.64
CA PRO A 102 0.12 1.23 19.21
C PRO A 102 1.13 0.79 18.15
N ALA A 103 2.31 1.38 18.17
CA ALA A 103 3.44 1.06 17.31
C ALA A 103 4.76 1.41 18.02
N VAL A 104 5.85 0.93 17.45
CA VAL A 104 7.21 1.31 17.84
C VAL A 104 7.86 1.97 16.63
N LEU A 105 8.41 3.17 16.84
CA LEU A 105 9.23 3.88 15.86
C LEU A 105 10.70 3.46 15.98
#